data_AF-A0AAD4LL87-F1
#
_entry.id   AF-A0AAD4LL87-F1
#
_cell.length_a   1.000
_cell.length_b   1.000
_cell.length_c   1.000
_cell.angle_alpha   90.00
_cell.angle_beta   90.00
_cell.angle_gamma   90.00
#
_symmetry.space_group_name_H-M   'P 1'
#
loop_
_entity.id
_entity.type
_entity.pdbx_description
1 polymer ?
#
loop_
_entity_poly.entity_id
_entity_poly.type
_entity_poly.pdbx_seq_one_letter_code
_entity_poly.pdbx_strand_id
1 'polypeptide(L)'
;MASPSLRDSHDAVCAWFLGPKAENADYFMMPVETILNDVIQCRRNFAPEDKDIIDAEALSSPAFRKSMSKLRTTLTLLSMLLPQHCVPFYSPRYMAHMVTDVSMPATLGYLTGLMYNPNNVGAEGGPITHIIEHEVGQQLCDMLGFSQQGRPTAWGHITCDSSTHLHTARNLKFHSLALRRAAENEPSLVHVAAHFSIRLCTGKEKLFTECDTWELLNLTPEAANDFEKYFGIEQPPQYLCLRTMHYSWAKGTAITGTGSTNITRVPVDEQARIDCQALDTLIECVKHHREVYAIVVNMGTTEHGSADPLSEILALRRKYQQQGLWFLIHADAAWGGYFTYATYATADSVTLDPHKSGYTPFPAGALCYQDGRLRYMVTWNSPVIGFEDESSKMGVYDIEGSKPGAAPVAAWLGHEVIRLHSGGFGYLLGRSIFTSTKMYSHWVTMSLDHPNLLVVPFRMLPSELGSDTSTEHVDEERRYIRDVLLRRVQEELANDPKACVLMRQMGSDLVVNAFACDFRVDAVVNNNISEANHLNARIYSRLLFKSMSEKLDDQKVIIVSSILSQEDYGTCLTKFKQRIGLSGQEDLFVLANVSMSPFAVNFAPVLADAFREAAEEEVKV
;
A
#
# COMPACT_ATOMS: atom_id res chain seq x y z
N MET A 1 -14.36 -28.62 -9.27
CA MET A 1 -15.69 -28.00 -9.51
C MET A 1 -15.61 -27.21 -10.81
N ALA A 2 -16.70 -27.10 -11.57
CA ALA A 2 -16.73 -26.19 -12.72
C ALA A 2 -16.51 -24.75 -12.23
N SER A 3 -15.80 -23.92 -13.01
CA SER A 3 -15.66 -22.51 -12.71
C SER A 3 -17.05 -21.85 -12.68
N PRO A 4 -17.37 -21.02 -11.67
CA PRO A 4 -18.65 -20.31 -11.61
C PRO A 4 -18.86 -19.43 -12.84
N SER A 5 -20.12 -19.18 -13.21
CA SER A 5 -20.42 -18.28 -14.32
C SER A 5 -20.02 -16.83 -13.98
N LEU A 6 -19.81 -15.99 -15.00
CA LEU A 6 -19.53 -14.55 -14.78
C LEU A 6 -20.62 -13.88 -13.95
N ARG A 7 -21.88 -14.32 -14.12
CA ARG A 7 -23.02 -13.80 -13.36
C ARG A 7 -22.95 -14.22 -11.90
N ASP A 8 -22.73 -15.50 -11.62
CA ASP A 8 -22.65 -16.01 -10.24
C ASP A 8 -21.53 -15.32 -9.46
N SER A 9 -20.37 -15.15 -10.09
CA SER A 9 -19.24 -14.45 -9.46
C SER A 9 -19.54 -12.96 -9.23
N HIS A 10 -20.27 -12.29 -10.14
CA HIS A 10 -20.72 -10.92 -9.92
C HIS A 10 -21.71 -10.81 -8.76
N ASP A 11 -22.69 -11.71 -8.71
CA ASP A 11 -23.70 -11.74 -7.65
C ASP A 11 -23.05 -12.02 -6.28
N ALA A 12 -22.02 -12.87 -6.22
CA ALA A 12 -21.22 -13.09 -5.02
C ALA A 12 -20.52 -11.81 -4.56
N VAL A 13 -19.88 -11.07 -5.48
CA VAL A 13 -19.24 -9.77 -5.17
C VAL A 13 -20.27 -8.77 -4.64
N CYS A 14 -21.45 -8.69 -5.24
CA CYS A 14 -22.52 -7.82 -4.76
C CYS A 14 -22.92 -8.12 -3.32
N ALA A 15 -22.87 -9.39 -2.88
CA ALA A 15 -23.19 -9.79 -1.51
C ALA A 15 -22.08 -9.48 -0.48
N TRP A 16 -20.89 -9.03 -0.90
CA TRP A 16 -19.77 -8.75 0.02
C TRP A 16 -19.70 -7.30 0.50
N PHE A 17 -20.52 -6.40 -0.03
CA PHE A 17 -20.49 -4.96 0.29
C PHE A 17 -21.86 -4.47 0.74
N LEU A 18 -21.89 -3.38 1.52
CA LEU A 18 -23.16 -2.73 1.87
C LEU A 18 -23.84 -2.18 0.62
N GLY A 19 -23.01 -1.67 -0.30
CA GLY A 19 -23.40 -1.25 -1.64
C GLY A 19 -23.51 0.27 -1.78
N PRO A 20 -23.35 0.83 -3.00
CA PRO A 20 -23.36 2.27 -3.24
C PRO A 20 -24.63 3.00 -2.78
N LYS A 21 -25.75 2.28 -2.65
CA LYS A 21 -27.04 2.78 -2.18
C LYS A 21 -27.55 2.01 -0.95
N ALA A 22 -26.65 1.31 -0.26
CA ALA A 22 -26.98 0.43 0.86
C ALA A 22 -28.00 -0.65 0.48
N GLU A 23 -27.86 -1.23 -0.72
CA GLU A 23 -28.74 -2.26 -1.27
C GLU A 23 -28.82 -3.50 -0.36
N ASN A 24 -27.76 -3.76 0.43
CA ASN A 24 -27.69 -4.87 1.37
C ASN A 24 -27.93 -4.47 2.84
N ALA A 25 -28.58 -3.33 3.09
CA ALA A 25 -28.79 -2.81 4.45
C ALA A 25 -29.43 -3.85 5.41
N ASP A 26 -30.47 -4.55 4.97
CA ASP A 26 -31.15 -5.55 5.81
C ASP A 26 -30.23 -6.74 6.15
N TYR A 27 -29.41 -7.18 5.18
CA TYR A 27 -28.42 -8.23 5.37
C TYR A 27 -27.27 -7.80 6.28
N PHE A 28 -26.96 -6.51 6.33
CA PHE A 28 -25.94 -5.96 7.23
C PHE A 28 -26.48 -5.76 8.66
N MET A 29 -27.72 -5.28 8.79
CA MET A 29 -28.32 -4.99 10.10
C MET A 29 -28.57 -6.23 10.95
N MET A 30 -28.94 -7.36 10.32
CA MET A 30 -29.22 -8.60 11.05
C MET A 30 -27.99 -9.12 11.83
N PRO A 31 -26.80 -9.30 11.23
CA PRO A 31 -25.59 -9.65 11.97
C PRO A 31 -25.16 -8.63 13.02
N VAL A 32 -25.35 -7.32 12.79
CA VAL A 32 -25.06 -6.29 13.80
C VAL A 32 -25.91 -6.51 15.05
N GLU A 33 -27.20 -6.76 14.89
CA GLU A 33 -28.09 -7.07 16.01
C GLU A 33 -27.69 -8.37 16.71
N THR A 34 -27.33 -9.42 15.95
CA THR A 34 -26.82 -10.67 16.52
C THR A 34 -25.56 -10.45 17.36
N ILE A 35 -24.56 -9.73 16.84
CA ILE A 35 -23.31 -9.44 17.57
C ILE A 35 -23.61 -8.72 18.89
N LEU A 36 -24.49 -7.71 18.87
CA LEU A 36 -24.84 -6.95 20.07
C LEU A 36 -25.60 -7.83 21.09
N ASN A 37 -26.53 -8.66 20.63
CA ASN A 37 -27.27 -9.57 21.50
C ASN A 37 -26.37 -10.63 22.13
N ASP A 38 -25.42 -11.19 21.37
CA ASP A 38 -24.46 -12.17 21.88
C ASP A 38 -23.55 -11.57 22.94
N VAL A 39 -23.08 -10.33 22.75
CA VAL A 39 -22.29 -9.60 23.75
C VAL A 39 -23.11 -9.36 25.03
N ILE A 40 -24.39 -8.98 24.90
CA ILE A 40 -25.30 -8.79 26.04
C ILE A 40 -25.48 -10.10 26.80
N GLN A 41 -25.74 -11.21 26.10
CA GLN A 41 -25.92 -12.52 26.72
C GLN A 41 -24.64 -13.00 27.39
N CYS A 42 -23.48 -12.85 26.73
CA CYS A 42 -22.18 -13.19 27.27
C CYS A 42 -21.92 -12.48 28.62
N ARG A 43 -22.20 -11.17 28.69
CA ARG A 43 -22.03 -10.40 29.93
C ARG A 43 -22.97 -10.84 31.04
N ARG A 44 -24.23 -11.17 30.74
CA ARG A 44 -25.22 -11.64 31.73
C ARG A 44 -24.94 -13.04 32.25
N ASN A 45 -24.32 -13.89 31.42
CA ASN A 45 -24.02 -15.27 31.76
C ASN A 45 -22.69 -15.43 32.53
N PHE A 46 -21.85 -14.39 32.55
CA PHE A 46 -20.61 -14.40 33.33
C PHE A 46 -20.91 -14.03 34.79
N ALA A 47 -20.59 -14.93 35.72
CA ALA A 47 -20.89 -14.80 37.16
C ALA A 47 -22.36 -14.37 37.43
N PRO A 48 -23.35 -15.18 37.01
CA PRO A 48 -24.77 -14.82 37.07
C PRO A 48 -25.30 -14.56 38.50
N GLU A 49 -24.56 -14.94 39.53
CA GLU A 49 -24.83 -14.64 40.93
C GLU A 49 -24.52 -13.20 41.34
N ASP A 50 -23.71 -12.47 40.54
CA ASP A 50 -23.37 -11.09 40.80
C ASP A 50 -24.62 -10.20 40.68
N LYS A 51 -24.74 -9.24 41.60
CA LYS A 51 -25.81 -8.24 41.53
C LYS A 51 -25.50 -7.20 40.47
N ASP A 52 -26.55 -6.60 39.90
CA ASP A 52 -26.42 -5.46 39.01
C ASP A 52 -25.60 -4.34 39.69
N ILE A 53 -24.42 -4.04 39.13
CA ILE A 53 -23.55 -2.95 39.60
C ILE A 53 -24.18 -1.59 39.26
N ILE A 54 -24.85 -1.50 38.12
CA ILE A 54 -25.65 -0.34 37.72
C ILE A 54 -27.11 -0.66 38.04
N ASP A 55 -27.54 -0.30 39.25
CA ASP A 55 -28.86 -0.64 39.78
C ASP A 55 -29.99 0.30 39.31
N ALA A 56 -31.23 -0.04 39.71
CA ALA A 56 -32.42 0.73 39.36
C ALA A 56 -32.41 2.17 39.91
N GLU A 57 -31.73 2.44 41.02
CA GLU A 57 -31.59 3.78 41.58
C GLU A 57 -30.68 4.63 40.68
N ALA A 58 -29.53 4.09 40.28
CA ALA A 58 -28.62 4.74 39.34
C ALA A 58 -29.32 5.02 38.00
N LEU A 59 -30.02 4.04 37.43
CA LEU A 59 -30.73 4.16 36.14
C LEU A 59 -31.85 5.21 36.16
N SER A 60 -32.53 5.38 37.29
CA SER A 60 -33.62 6.36 37.46
C SER A 60 -33.13 7.76 37.87
N SER A 61 -31.85 7.88 38.27
CA SER A 61 -31.27 9.13 38.73
C SER A 61 -31.31 10.25 37.67
N PRO A 62 -31.46 11.52 38.08
CA PRO A 62 -31.36 12.66 37.15
C PRO A 62 -30.01 12.75 36.45
N ALA A 63 -28.92 12.36 37.12
CA ALA A 63 -27.57 12.38 36.57
C ALA A 63 -27.41 11.37 35.42
N PHE A 64 -27.88 10.13 35.60
CA PHE A 64 -27.85 9.11 34.56
C PHE A 64 -28.66 9.54 33.33
N ARG A 65 -29.89 10.02 33.52
CA ARG A 65 -30.74 10.53 32.43
C ARG A 65 -30.12 11.71 31.68
N LYS A 66 -29.39 12.59 32.37
CA LYS A 66 -28.65 13.69 31.75
C LYS A 66 -27.50 13.18 30.88
N SER A 67 -26.72 12.20 31.38
CA SER A 67 -25.62 11.57 30.62
C SER A 67 -26.16 10.79 29.39
N MET A 68 -27.13 9.90 29.63
CA MET A 68 -28.30 9.61 28.78
C MET A 68 -28.49 10.48 27.54
N SER A 69 -29.13 11.63 27.81
CA SER A 69 -29.48 12.60 26.80
C SER A 69 -28.26 13.17 26.09
N LYS A 70 -27.16 13.42 26.81
CA LYS A 70 -25.94 14.00 26.22
C LYS A 70 -25.31 13.04 25.20
N LEU A 71 -25.25 11.75 25.51
CA LEU A 71 -24.78 10.73 24.57
C LEU A 71 -25.67 10.72 23.31
N ARG A 72 -26.99 10.64 23.47
CA ARG A 72 -27.94 10.62 22.35
C ARG A 72 -27.80 11.86 21.46
N THR A 73 -27.78 13.05 22.06
CA THR A 73 -27.67 14.32 21.30
C THR A 73 -26.32 14.42 20.58
N THR A 74 -25.22 14.04 21.24
CA THR A 74 -23.87 14.11 20.65
C THR A 74 -23.72 13.09 19.52
N LEU A 75 -24.23 11.87 19.70
CA LEU A 75 -24.24 10.84 18.67
C LEU A 75 -25.11 11.26 17.47
N THR A 76 -26.29 11.81 17.72
CA THR A 76 -27.18 12.32 16.65
C THR A 76 -26.47 13.38 15.82
N LEU A 77 -25.76 14.31 16.47
CA LEU A 77 -24.97 15.33 15.77
C LEU A 77 -23.87 14.69 14.92
N LEU A 78 -23.12 13.74 15.47
CA LEU A 78 -22.05 13.05 14.74
C LEU A 78 -22.60 12.28 13.53
N SER A 79 -23.70 11.53 13.70
CA SER A 79 -24.38 10.80 12.62
C SER A 79 -24.96 11.71 11.54
N MET A 80 -25.25 12.98 11.84
CA MET A 80 -25.64 13.98 10.84
C MET A 80 -24.43 14.57 10.11
N LEU A 81 -23.32 14.81 10.81
CA LEU A 81 -22.15 15.47 10.24
C LEU A 81 -21.35 14.54 9.33
N LEU A 82 -21.15 13.27 9.69
CA LEU A 82 -20.31 12.35 8.92
C LEU A 82 -20.80 12.19 7.46
N PRO A 83 -22.10 11.91 7.17
CA PRO A 83 -22.56 11.78 5.79
C PRO A 83 -22.48 13.06 4.96
N GLN A 84 -22.49 14.23 5.61
CA GLN A 84 -22.42 15.53 4.93
C GLN A 84 -20.99 15.92 4.55
N HIS A 85 -20.00 15.33 5.22
CA HIS A 85 -18.64 15.86 5.23
C HIS A 85 -17.54 14.81 5.00
N CYS A 86 -17.87 13.53 5.07
CA CYS A 86 -16.97 12.46 4.66
C CYS A 86 -17.06 12.25 3.15
N VAL A 87 -15.92 11.96 2.54
CA VAL A 87 -15.85 11.58 1.13
C VAL A 87 -16.63 10.28 0.91
N PRO A 88 -17.49 10.18 -0.11
CA PRO A 88 -18.36 9.02 -0.34
C PRO A 88 -17.58 7.89 -1.01
N PHE A 89 -16.63 7.27 -0.30
CA PHE A 89 -15.81 6.17 -0.82
C PHE A 89 -16.63 4.96 -1.31
N TYR A 90 -17.86 4.80 -0.80
CA TYR A 90 -18.82 3.78 -1.24
C TYR A 90 -19.35 4.00 -2.66
N SER A 91 -19.28 5.23 -3.17
CA SER A 91 -19.84 5.59 -4.47
C SER A 91 -18.85 5.23 -5.60
N PRO A 92 -19.31 4.59 -6.69
CA PRO A 92 -18.51 4.42 -7.91
C PRO A 92 -18.05 5.73 -8.56
N ARG A 93 -18.62 6.88 -8.16
CA ARG A 93 -18.12 8.21 -8.57
C ARG A 93 -16.74 8.53 -8.00
N TYR A 94 -16.36 7.87 -6.90
CA TYR A 94 -15.03 7.98 -6.33
C TYR A 94 -14.07 7.02 -7.05
N MET A 95 -13.08 7.58 -7.73
CA MET A 95 -11.99 6.83 -8.39
C MET A 95 -10.63 7.49 -8.12
N ALA A 96 -10.46 8.05 -6.91
CA ALA A 96 -9.31 8.87 -6.57
C ALA A 96 -8.20 8.05 -5.88
N HIS A 97 -8.05 8.11 -4.56
CA HIS A 97 -7.01 7.35 -3.84
C HIS A 97 -7.35 5.85 -3.69
N MET A 98 -6.39 5.10 -3.14
CA MET A 98 -6.47 3.67 -2.74
C MET A 98 -7.46 3.42 -1.58
N VAL A 99 -8.70 3.90 -1.72
CA VAL A 99 -9.78 3.79 -0.74
C VAL A 99 -11.09 3.53 -1.48
N THR A 100 -11.95 2.68 -0.95
CA THR A 100 -13.27 2.39 -1.52
C THR A 100 -14.23 1.88 -0.45
N ASP A 101 -15.40 1.40 -0.83
CA ASP A 101 -16.28 0.69 0.10
C ASP A 101 -15.55 -0.51 0.69
N VAL A 102 -15.64 -0.70 2.01
CA VAL A 102 -15.01 -1.84 2.67
C VAL A 102 -15.96 -3.02 2.69
N SER A 103 -15.42 -4.24 2.73
CA SER A 103 -16.26 -5.43 2.70
C SER A 103 -17.07 -5.57 4.00
N MET A 104 -18.36 -5.90 3.87
CA MET A 104 -19.22 -6.22 5.02
C MET A 104 -18.61 -7.26 5.96
N PRO A 105 -18.04 -8.40 5.50
CA PRO A 105 -17.41 -9.35 6.40
C PRO A 105 -16.28 -8.70 7.24
N ALA A 106 -15.42 -7.88 6.64
CA ALA A 106 -14.37 -7.23 7.40
C ALA A 106 -14.93 -6.19 8.40
N THR A 107 -15.95 -5.41 8.02
CA THR A 107 -16.63 -4.47 8.93
C THR A 107 -17.26 -5.18 10.12
N LEU A 108 -17.99 -6.28 9.86
CA LEU A 108 -18.65 -7.06 10.90
C LEU A 108 -17.62 -7.77 11.80
N GLY A 109 -16.50 -8.23 11.23
CA GLY A 109 -15.39 -8.80 11.98
C GLY A 109 -14.76 -7.78 12.92
N TYR A 110 -14.49 -6.57 12.42
CA TYR A 110 -13.97 -5.47 13.25
C TYR A 110 -14.95 -5.12 14.37
N LEU A 111 -16.24 -4.95 14.06
CA LEU A 111 -17.28 -4.66 15.05
C LEU A 111 -17.34 -5.74 16.11
N THR A 112 -17.30 -7.02 15.72
CA THR A 112 -17.30 -8.16 16.65
C THR A 112 -16.12 -8.08 17.61
N GLY A 113 -14.90 -7.92 17.09
CA GLY A 113 -13.71 -7.80 17.93
C GLY A 113 -13.74 -6.56 18.83
N LEU A 114 -14.21 -5.42 18.31
CA LEU A 114 -14.32 -4.15 19.04
C LEU A 114 -15.19 -4.27 20.29
N MET A 115 -16.28 -5.04 20.24
CA MET A 115 -17.19 -5.21 21.39
C MET A 115 -16.54 -5.87 22.61
N TYR A 116 -15.43 -6.59 22.41
CA TYR A 116 -14.62 -7.20 23.47
C TYR A 116 -13.32 -6.44 23.76
N ASN A 117 -12.92 -5.51 22.89
CA ASN A 117 -11.70 -4.70 22.98
C ASN A 117 -10.41 -5.49 23.36
N PRO A 118 -10.12 -6.61 22.67
CA PRO A 118 -8.94 -7.41 22.98
C PRO A 118 -7.65 -6.69 22.58
N ASN A 119 -6.59 -6.90 23.36
CA ASN A 119 -5.26 -6.37 23.09
C ASN A 119 -4.32 -7.50 22.68
N ASN A 120 -3.91 -7.51 21.42
CA ASN A 120 -3.09 -8.59 20.85
C ASN A 120 -1.58 -8.48 21.15
N VAL A 121 -1.17 -7.54 22.02
CA VAL A 121 0.23 -7.46 22.45
C VAL A 121 0.72 -8.76 23.11
N GLY A 122 -0.14 -9.39 23.91
CA GLY A 122 0.07 -10.68 24.56
C GLY A 122 -1.21 -11.51 24.52
N ALA A 123 -1.08 -12.84 24.53
CA ALA A 123 -2.23 -13.74 24.42
C ALA A 123 -3.26 -13.56 25.54
N GLU A 124 -2.85 -13.14 26.74
CA GLU A 124 -3.76 -12.89 27.87
C GLU A 124 -4.75 -11.75 27.61
N GLY A 125 -4.37 -10.77 26.77
CA GLY A 125 -5.23 -9.64 26.41
C GLY A 125 -6.29 -9.97 25.35
N GLY A 126 -6.16 -11.13 24.69
CA GLY A 126 -7.08 -11.59 23.65
C GLY A 126 -6.72 -12.99 23.15
N PRO A 127 -6.99 -14.06 23.92
CA PRO A 127 -6.47 -15.40 23.60
C PRO A 127 -6.92 -15.88 22.22
N ILE A 128 -8.19 -15.64 21.88
CA ILE A 128 -8.74 -16.03 20.59
C ILE A 128 -8.30 -15.10 19.46
N THR A 129 -8.26 -13.78 19.69
CA THR A 129 -7.86 -12.82 18.64
C THR A 129 -6.37 -12.91 18.32
N HIS A 130 -5.57 -13.41 19.25
CA HIS A 130 -4.17 -13.75 19.05
C HIS A 130 -3.99 -14.92 18.07
N ILE A 131 -4.75 -16.01 18.29
CA ILE A 131 -4.77 -17.17 17.39
C ILE A 131 -5.27 -16.75 16.00
N ILE A 132 -6.31 -15.92 15.95
CA ILE A 132 -6.84 -15.36 14.69
C ILE A 132 -5.77 -14.54 13.97
N GLU A 133 -4.98 -13.71 14.66
CA GLU A 133 -3.91 -12.95 14.02
C GLU A 133 -2.82 -13.86 13.44
N HIS A 134 -2.43 -14.90 14.17
CA HIS A 134 -1.49 -15.89 13.65
C HIS A 134 -2.06 -16.60 12.41
N GLU A 135 -3.33 -16.98 12.44
CA GLU A 135 -4.00 -17.58 11.28
C GLU A 135 -4.03 -16.62 10.08
N VAL A 136 -4.35 -15.35 10.28
CA VAL A 136 -4.29 -14.32 9.23
C VAL A 136 -2.88 -14.19 8.68
N GLY A 137 -1.86 -14.17 9.54
CA GLY A 137 -0.46 -14.17 9.13
C GLY A 137 -0.11 -15.34 8.21
N GLN A 138 -0.61 -16.54 8.52
CA GLN A 138 -0.40 -17.72 7.69
C GLN A 138 -1.23 -17.70 6.41
N GLN A 139 -2.48 -17.26 6.44
CA GLN A 139 -3.31 -17.05 5.25
C GLN A 139 -2.61 -16.12 4.24
N LEU A 140 -2.00 -15.04 4.72
CA LEU A 140 -1.23 -14.12 3.88
C LEU A 140 0.06 -14.76 3.38
N CYS A 141 0.82 -15.45 4.23
CA CYS A 141 2.04 -16.16 3.82
C CYS A 141 1.77 -17.23 2.75
N ASP A 142 0.66 -17.97 2.89
CA ASP A 142 0.18 -18.95 1.91
C ASP A 142 -0.18 -18.28 0.59
N MET A 143 -0.95 -17.19 0.62
CA MET A 143 -1.30 -16.40 -0.57
C MET A 143 -0.06 -15.91 -1.32
N LEU A 144 0.95 -15.44 -0.58
CA LEU A 144 2.22 -14.95 -1.12
C LEU A 144 3.12 -16.08 -1.66
N GLY A 145 2.81 -17.34 -1.37
CA GLY A 145 3.56 -18.51 -1.81
C GLY A 145 4.78 -18.85 -0.96
N PHE A 146 4.82 -18.40 0.30
CA PHE A 146 5.91 -18.69 1.23
C PHE A 146 5.85 -20.12 1.79
N SER A 147 4.66 -20.68 1.96
CA SER A 147 4.45 -22.04 2.48
C SER A 147 4.73 -23.11 1.42
N GLN A 148 6.01 -23.49 1.31
CA GLN A 148 6.48 -24.56 0.41
C GLN A 148 7.22 -25.65 1.19
N GLN A 149 7.08 -26.91 0.78
CA GLN A 149 7.81 -28.02 1.38
C GLN A 149 9.33 -27.81 1.30
N GLY A 150 10.03 -28.09 2.40
CA GLY A 150 11.49 -27.95 2.49
C GLY A 150 12.00 -26.53 2.76
N ARG A 151 11.11 -25.54 2.94
CA ARG A 151 11.48 -24.19 3.37
C ARG A 151 11.28 -23.97 4.87
N PRO A 152 11.94 -22.98 5.48
CA PRO A 152 11.62 -22.53 6.83
C PRO A 152 10.14 -22.16 6.94
N THR A 153 9.57 -22.33 8.15
CA THR A 153 8.19 -21.90 8.43
C THR A 153 8.09 -20.39 8.28
N ALA A 154 7.24 -19.95 7.35
CA ALA A 154 6.91 -18.54 7.16
C ALA A 154 6.16 -17.98 8.38
N TRP A 155 6.17 -16.66 8.53
CA TRP A 155 5.43 -15.98 9.59
C TRP A 155 5.00 -14.60 9.13
N GLY A 156 3.77 -14.22 9.46
CA GLY A 156 3.26 -12.88 9.23
C GLY A 156 2.38 -12.40 10.38
N HIS A 157 2.10 -11.10 10.41
CA HIS A 157 1.21 -10.50 11.40
C HIS A 157 0.60 -9.20 10.85
N ILE A 158 -0.44 -8.71 11.54
CA ILE A 158 -1.08 -7.42 11.23
C ILE A 158 -0.26 -6.28 11.84
N THR A 159 -0.19 -5.14 11.16
CA THR A 159 0.38 -3.87 11.65
C THR A 159 -0.68 -2.77 11.61
N CYS A 160 -0.42 -1.64 12.24
CA CYS A 160 -1.24 -0.43 12.15
C CYS A 160 -1.29 0.13 10.72
N ASP A 161 -0.16 0.10 10.00
CA ASP A 161 -0.05 0.47 8.59
C ASP A 161 1.23 -0.09 7.94
N SER A 162 1.37 0.08 6.62
CA SER A 162 2.52 -0.38 5.84
C SER A 162 3.84 0.32 6.18
N SER A 163 3.90 1.36 7.01
CA SER A 163 5.12 2.14 7.30
C SER A 163 5.99 1.53 8.41
N THR A 164 5.54 0.47 9.08
CA THR A 164 6.27 -0.17 10.19
C THR A 164 7.26 -1.26 9.75
N HIS A 165 7.54 -1.38 8.45
CA HIS A 165 8.40 -2.43 7.86
C HIS A 165 9.91 -2.28 8.13
N LEU A 166 10.38 -1.10 8.53
CA LEU A 166 11.81 -0.86 8.79
C LEU A 166 12.13 -1.11 10.28
N HIS A 167 12.80 -2.24 10.53
CA HIS A 167 13.05 -2.79 11.85
C HIS A 167 14.08 -2.03 12.67
N THR A 168 13.64 -1.05 13.45
CA THR A 168 14.58 -0.25 14.24
C THR A 168 14.13 0.39 15.54
N ALA A 169 14.39 -0.37 16.57
CA ALA A 169 15.11 0.18 17.71
C ALA A 169 16.37 -0.63 18.01
N ARG A 170 16.34 -1.93 17.71
CA ARG A 170 17.39 -2.88 18.11
C ARG A 170 18.72 -2.67 17.40
N ASN A 171 18.75 -2.51 16.08
CA ASN A 171 20.04 -2.35 15.38
C ASN A 171 20.74 -1.06 15.82
N LEU A 172 20.02 0.05 15.94
CA LEU A 172 20.57 1.31 16.45
C LEU A 172 21.06 1.19 17.90
N LYS A 173 20.32 0.50 18.76
CA LYS A 173 20.66 0.31 20.18
C LYS A 173 21.87 -0.61 20.38
N PHE A 174 22.03 -1.65 19.54
CA PHE A 174 23.07 -2.68 19.69
C PHE A 174 24.25 -2.50 18.75
N HIS A 175 24.20 -1.56 17.80
CA HIS A 175 25.29 -1.30 16.86
C HIS A 175 26.60 -0.99 17.60
N SER A 176 26.55 -0.12 18.60
CA SER A 176 27.70 0.24 19.45
C SER A 176 28.28 -0.96 20.21
N LEU A 177 27.44 -1.91 20.63
CA LEU A 177 27.89 -3.13 21.31
C LEU A 177 28.46 -4.17 20.33
N ALA A 178 27.87 -4.33 19.16
CA ALA A 178 28.40 -5.18 18.10
C ALA A 178 29.78 -4.68 17.64
N LEU A 179 29.93 -3.36 17.50
CA LEU A 179 31.20 -2.70 17.21
C LEU A 179 32.20 -2.82 18.36
N ARG A 180 31.75 -2.74 19.62
CA ARG A 180 32.62 -3.00 20.79
C ARG A 180 33.19 -4.41 20.75
N ARG A 181 32.37 -5.40 20.39
CA ARG A 181 32.82 -6.78 20.21
C ARG A 181 33.74 -6.94 19.00
N ALA A 182 33.45 -6.29 17.87
CA ALA A 182 34.34 -6.30 16.72
C ALA A 182 35.71 -5.69 17.07
N ALA A 183 35.73 -4.56 17.78
CA ALA A 183 36.93 -3.90 18.27
C ALA A 183 37.77 -4.72 19.26
N GLU A 184 37.14 -5.64 20.01
CA GLU A 184 37.83 -6.55 20.93
C GLU A 184 38.42 -7.78 20.24
N ASN A 185 37.90 -8.17 19.07
CA ASN A 185 38.20 -9.46 18.44
C ASN A 185 38.90 -9.36 17.08
N GLU A 186 38.77 -8.24 16.36
CA GLU A 186 39.42 -8.01 15.07
C GLU A 186 40.73 -7.23 15.24
N PRO A 187 41.90 -7.81 14.91
CA PRO A 187 43.20 -7.17 15.12
C PRO A 187 43.35 -5.80 14.44
N SER A 188 42.65 -5.60 13.31
CA SER A 188 42.61 -4.32 12.59
C SER A 188 41.85 -3.23 13.34
N LEU A 189 40.93 -3.59 14.24
CA LEU A 189 40.05 -2.67 14.97
C LEU A 189 40.54 -2.37 16.39
N VAL A 190 41.37 -3.24 16.98
CA VAL A 190 41.91 -3.09 18.36
C VAL A 190 42.72 -1.79 18.54
N HIS A 191 43.59 -1.46 17.58
CA HIS A 191 44.44 -0.26 17.66
C HIS A 191 43.62 1.04 17.53
N VAL A 192 42.56 0.99 16.74
CA VAL A 192 41.66 2.11 16.47
C VAL A 192 40.80 2.37 17.70
N ALA A 193 40.14 1.35 18.25
CA ALA A 193 39.27 1.53 19.42
C ALA A 193 39.98 2.11 20.65
N ALA A 194 41.28 1.86 20.82
CA ALA A 194 42.09 2.36 21.94
C ALA A 194 42.22 3.90 22.01
N HIS A 195 41.85 4.63 20.96
CA HIS A 195 41.99 6.09 20.89
C HIS A 195 40.66 6.80 20.62
N PHE A 196 39.53 6.07 20.69
CA PHE A 196 38.24 6.59 20.27
C PHE A 196 37.48 7.19 21.42
N SER A 197 37.25 8.49 21.42
CA SER A 197 36.31 9.08 22.38
C SER A 197 34.94 9.27 21.75
N ILE A 198 33.91 8.90 22.49
CA ILE A 198 32.51 9.13 22.12
C ILE A 198 31.82 10.00 23.15
N ARG A 199 30.89 10.84 22.69
CA ARG A 199 30.04 11.66 23.54
C ARG A 199 28.84 10.84 24.03
N LEU A 200 28.77 10.63 25.34
CA LEU A 200 27.66 9.96 26.01
C LEU A 200 26.40 10.84 26.00
N CYS A 201 25.21 10.26 26.22
CA CYS A 201 23.96 11.04 26.35
C CYS A 201 23.96 12.03 27.52
N THR A 202 24.85 11.84 28.49
CA THR A 202 25.06 12.79 29.60
C THR A 202 25.86 14.02 29.16
N GLY A 203 26.30 14.07 27.90
CA GLY A 203 27.12 15.14 27.32
C GLY A 203 28.62 15.01 27.58
N LYS A 204 29.05 14.04 28.41
CA LYS A 204 30.46 13.75 28.70
C LYS A 204 31.11 12.97 27.56
N GLU A 205 32.36 13.25 27.26
CA GLU A 205 33.18 12.39 26.40
C GLU A 205 33.85 11.29 27.23
N LYS A 206 33.93 10.08 26.65
CA LYS A 206 34.58 8.92 27.25
C LYS A 206 35.21 8.06 26.17
N LEU A 207 36.31 7.40 26.48
CA LEU A 207 36.91 6.44 25.55
C LEU A 207 35.90 5.30 25.30
N PHE A 208 35.64 4.96 24.04
CA PHE A 208 34.70 3.94 23.61
C PHE A 208 35.00 2.59 24.27
N THR A 209 36.29 2.30 24.47
CA THR A 209 36.73 1.07 25.12
C THR A 209 36.53 1.06 26.63
N GLU A 210 36.32 2.22 27.24
CA GLU A 210 36.01 2.38 28.66
C GLU A 210 34.52 2.57 28.90
N CYS A 211 33.73 2.75 27.83
CA CYS A 211 32.28 2.82 27.93
C CYS A 211 31.74 1.47 28.37
N ASP A 212 30.96 1.46 29.44
CA ASP A 212 30.27 0.27 29.87
C ASP A 212 29.05 0.00 28.96
N THR A 213 28.46 -1.19 29.12
CA THR A 213 27.31 -1.59 28.31
C THR A 213 26.14 -0.61 28.45
N TRP A 214 25.94 -0.01 29.63
CA TRP A 214 24.86 0.94 29.86
C TRP A 214 25.08 2.26 29.10
N GLU A 215 26.31 2.77 29.12
CA GLU A 215 26.70 3.96 28.39
C GLU A 215 26.59 3.76 26.88
N LEU A 216 27.07 2.63 26.35
CA LEU A 216 27.01 2.30 24.92
C LEU A 216 25.59 2.07 24.40
N LEU A 217 24.73 1.49 25.22
CA LEU A 217 23.32 1.35 24.91
C LEU A 217 22.61 2.71 24.89
N ASN A 218 23.08 3.71 25.63
CA ASN A 218 22.39 5.00 25.77
C ASN A 218 23.08 6.14 25.02
N LEU A 219 23.74 5.85 23.91
CA LEU A 219 24.28 6.89 23.02
C LEU A 219 23.16 7.61 22.28
N THR A 220 23.35 8.90 22.00
CA THR A 220 22.42 9.64 21.15
C THR A 220 22.60 9.22 19.69
N PRO A 221 21.58 9.38 18.82
CA PRO A 221 21.70 9.06 17.40
C PRO A 221 22.88 9.78 16.71
N GLU A 222 23.20 11.00 17.13
CA GLU A 222 24.33 11.76 16.58
C GLU A 222 25.68 11.11 16.95
N ALA A 223 25.83 10.71 18.22
CA ALA A 223 27.01 9.98 18.68
C ALA A 223 27.13 8.59 18.02
N ALA A 224 26.00 7.98 17.66
CA ALA A 224 25.98 6.74 16.91
C ALA A 224 26.52 6.90 15.47
N ASN A 225 26.35 8.07 14.85
CA ASN A 225 26.89 8.36 13.52
C ASN A 225 28.39 8.69 13.52
N ASP A 226 28.94 9.13 14.66
CA ASP A 226 30.38 9.35 14.81
C ASP A 226 31.18 8.03 14.81
N PHE A 227 30.52 6.89 15.03
CA PHE A 227 31.12 5.55 14.93
C PHE A 227 31.63 5.22 13.54
N GLU A 228 30.83 5.46 12.51
CA GLU A 228 31.18 5.09 11.14
C GLU A 228 32.45 5.83 10.68
N LYS A 229 32.51 7.13 10.98
CA LYS A 229 33.69 7.97 10.70
C LYS A 229 34.94 7.52 11.45
N TYR A 230 34.76 7.03 12.67
CA TYR A 230 35.88 6.64 13.51
C TYR A 230 36.42 5.24 13.20
N PHE A 231 35.55 4.27 12.90
CA PHE A 231 35.93 2.92 12.47
C PHE A 231 36.41 2.87 11.01
N GLY A 232 36.48 4.01 10.31
CA GLY A 232 36.85 4.06 8.90
C GLY A 232 35.81 3.44 7.98
N ILE A 233 34.54 3.36 8.43
CA ILE A 233 33.40 3.02 7.56
C ILE A 233 33.08 4.28 6.75
N GLU A 234 33.84 4.48 5.68
CA GLU A 234 33.66 5.61 4.76
C GLU A 234 32.40 5.45 3.88
N GLN A 235 31.90 4.22 3.74
CA GLN A 235 30.73 3.88 2.94
C GLN A 235 29.80 2.95 3.72
N PRO A 236 28.81 3.46 4.47
CA PRO A 236 27.89 2.60 5.21
C PRO A 236 27.04 1.75 4.27
N PRO A 237 26.53 0.59 4.75
CA PRO A 237 25.65 -0.25 3.98
C PRO A 237 24.37 0.50 3.57
N GLN A 238 23.81 0.18 2.42
CA GLN A 238 22.69 0.96 1.86
C GLN A 238 21.43 0.16 1.61
N TYR A 239 20.30 0.87 1.55
CA TYR A 239 19.12 0.40 0.84
C TYR A 239 19.17 0.87 -0.61
N LEU A 240 18.81 0.00 -1.54
CA LEU A 240 18.55 0.37 -2.92
C LEU A 240 17.04 0.35 -3.14
N CYS A 241 16.48 1.51 -3.43
CA CYS A 241 15.05 1.67 -3.61
C CYS A 241 14.77 2.40 -4.91
N LEU A 242 13.58 2.16 -5.48
CA LEU A 242 13.07 2.98 -6.57
C LEU A 242 13.11 4.46 -6.19
N ARG A 243 13.51 5.34 -7.11
CA ARG A 243 13.57 6.77 -6.85
C ARG A 243 12.22 7.35 -6.43
N THR A 244 11.15 6.83 -7.01
CA THR A 244 9.75 7.19 -6.74
C THR A 244 9.11 6.30 -5.67
N MET A 245 9.92 5.67 -4.80
CA MET A 245 9.44 4.87 -3.66
C MET A 245 8.51 5.67 -2.75
N HIS A 246 7.66 4.97 -2.01
CA HIS A 246 6.84 5.61 -0.98
C HIS A 246 7.71 6.26 0.11
N TYR A 247 7.26 7.42 0.63
CA TYR A 247 8.01 8.21 1.61
C TYR A 247 8.36 7.44 2.90
N SER A 248 7.63 6.35 3.19
CA SER A 248 7.88 5.48 4.34
C SER A 248 9.30 4.93 4.37
N TRP A 249 9.96 4.73 3.23
CA TRP A 249 11.34 4.22 3.20
C TRP A 249 12.36 5.25 3.71
N ALA A 250 12.27 6.50 3.24
CA ALA A 250 13.11 7.59 3.74
C ALA A 250 12.81 7.91 5.21
N LYS A 251 11.53 7.86 5.61
CA LYS A 251 11.11 8.05 7.01
C LYS A 251 11.62 6.90 7.88
N GLY A 252 11.46 5.66 7.43
CA GLY A 252 11.90 4.48 8.15
C GLY A 252 13.40 4.50 8.33
N THR A 253 14.19 4.74 7.28
CA THR A 253 15.66 4.89 7.39
C THR A 253 16.12 6.07 8.28
N ALA A 254 15.30 7.09 8.48
CA ALA A 254 15.55 8.12 9.48
C ALA A 254 15.27 7.61 10.90
N ILE A 255 14.13 6.95 11.12
CA ILE A 255 13.76 6.31 12.40
C ILE A 255 14.80 5.24 12.78
N THR A 256 15.37 4.57 11.78
CA THR A 256 16.35 3.50 11.97
C THR A 256 17.72 3.96 12.45
N GLY A 257 17.99 5.27 12.36
CA GLY A 257 19.33 5.80 12.50
C GLY A 257 20.29 5.38 11.37
N THR A 258 19.81 4.74 10.30
CA THR A 258 20.65 4.51 9.10
C THR A 258 20.80 5.79 8.26
N GLY A 259 19.93 6.77 8.48
CA GLY A 259 19.90 8.05 7.76
C GLY A 259 19.06 7.99 6.49
N SER A 260 18.19 8.97 6.28
CA SER A 260 17.36 9.09 5.07
C SER A 260 18.18 9.30 3.79
N THR A 261 19.42 9.76 3.93
CA THR A 261 20.40 9.92 2.86
C THR A 261 21.12 8.62 2.51
N ASN A 262 20.98 7.57 3.31
CA ASN A 262 21.61 6.27 3.09
C ASN A 262 20.72 5.31 2.29
N ILE A 263 19.95 5.89 1.37
CA ILE A 263 19.18 5.18 0.34
C ILE A 263 19.75 5.58 -1.01
N THR A 264 20.20 4.59 -1.77
CA THR A 264 20.52 4.75 -3.18
C THR A 264 19.22 4.71 -3.98
N ARG A 265 18.85 5.88 -4.52
CA ARG A 265 17.63 6.07 -5.33
C ARG A 265 17.89 5.66 -6.78
N VAL A 266 17.43 4.46 -7.13
CA VAL A 266 17.56 3.86 -8.45
C VAL A 266 16.56 4.52 -9.40
N PRO A 267 16.99 5.01 -10.58
CA PRO A 267 16.10 5.60 -11.58
C PRO A 267 14.95 4.67 -11.99
N VAL A 268 13.91 5.29 -12.56
CA VAL A 268 12.80 4.57 -13.18
C VAL A 268 13.07 4.32 -14.66
N ASP A 269 12.51 3.24 -15.20
CA ASP A 269 12.35 3.02 -16.64
C ASP A 269 11.23 3.90 -17.22
N GLU A 270 11.00 3.81 -18.52
CA GLU A 270 9.97 4.59 -19.22
C GLU A 270 8.53 4.30 -18.76
N GLN A 271 8.31 3.28 -17.94
CA GLN A 271 7.01 2.86 -17.42
C GLN A 271 6.91 3.00 -15.88
N ALA A 272 7.79 3.80 -15.27
CA ALA A 272 7.86 4.04 -13.83
C ALA A 272 8.13 2.77 -12.99
N ARG A 273 8.86 1.80 -13.52
CA ARG A 273 9.39 0.64 -12.79
C ARG A 273 10.87 0.85 -12.50
N ILE A 274 11.45 0.11 -11.56
CA ILE A 274 12.89 0.17 -11.30
C ILE A 274 13.70 -0.20 -12.54
N ASP A 275 14.63 0.67 -12.93
CA ASP A 275 15.55 0.40 -14.02
C ASP A 275 16.59 -0.63 -13.58
N CYS A 276 16.41 -1.88 -14.02
CA CYS A 276 17.33 -2.96 -13.69
C CYS A 276 18.71 -2.79 -14.32
N GLN A 277 18.87 -2.00 -15.38
CA GLN A 277 20.18 -1.69 -15.95
C GLN A 277 20.93 -0.71 -15.06
N ALA A 278 20.24 0.26 -14.46
CA ALA A 278 20.84 1.18 -13.49
C ALA A 278 21.33 0.48 -12.20
N LEU A 279 20.83 -0.72 -11.92
CA LEU A 279 21.33 -1.56 -10.81
C LEU A 279 22.71 -2.18 -11.07
N ASP A 280 23.33 -1.98 -12.24
CA ASP A 280 24.73 -2.31 -12.43
C ASP A 280 25.64 -1.56 -11.44
N THR A 281 25.16 -0.50 -10.78
CA THR A 281 25.82 0.14 -9.62
C THR A 281 26.21 -0.85 -8.51
N LEU A 282 25.58 -2.02 -8.43
CA LEU A 282 25.97 -3.10 -7.52
C LEU A 282 27.42 -3.58 -7.76
N ILE A 283 27.98 -3.39 -8.97
CA ILE A 283 29.39 -3.68 -9.23
C ILE A 283 30.33 -2.76 -8.45
N GLU A 284 29.93 -1.51 -8.25
CA GLU A 284 30.70 -0.56 -7.44
C GLU A 284 30.62 -0.95 -5.97
N CYS A 285 29.47 -1.47 -5.50
CA CYS A 285 29.36 -2.06 -4.18
C CYS A 285 30.36 -3.23 -3.98
N VAL A 286 30.47 -4.12 -4.97
CA VAL A 286 31.47 -5.22 -4.94
C VAL A 286 32.89 -4.68 -4.92
N LYS A 287 33.24 -3.75 -5.83
CA LYS A 287 34.60 -3.20 -5.97
C LYS A 287 35.06 -2.44 -4.73
N HIS A 288 34.15 -1.70 -4.10
CA HIS A 288 34.43 -0.86 -2.94
C HIS A 288 34.10 -1.53 -1.61
N HIS A 289 33.74 -2.81 -1.62
CA HIS A 289 33.33 -3.55 -0.42
C HIS A 289 32.22 -2.84 0.38
N ARG A 290 31.30 -2.19 -0.33
CA ARG A 290 30.13 -1.54 0.28
C ARG A 290 28.98 -2.52 0.37
N GLU A 291 28.45 -2.75 1.56
CA GLU A 291 27.35 -3.69 1.75
C GLU A 291 26.00 -3.10 1.33
N VAL A 292 25.03 -3.98 1.09
CA VAL A 292 23.65 -3.62 0.75
C VAL A 292 22.72 -4.35 1.71
N TYR A 293 21.92 -3.59 2.46
CA TYR A 293 20.91 -4.15 3.35
C TYR A 293 19.84 -4.89 2.55
N ALA A 294 19.19 -4.17 1.65
CA ALA A 294 18.12 -4.70 0.83
C ALA A 294 17.96 -3.93 -0.49
N ILE A 295 17.42 -4.64 -1.49
CA ILE A 295 16.74 -4.02 -2.62
C ILE A 295 15.24 -4.06 -2.34
N VAL A 296 14.60 -2.90 -2.44
CA VAL A 296 13.15 -2.76 -2.34
C VAL A 296 12.55 -2.86 -3.73
N VAL A 297 11.62 -3.78 -3.89
CA VAL A 297 10.88 -4.02 -5.14
C VAL A 297 9.45 -3.54 -4.93
N ASN A 298 9.05 -2.49 -5.64
CA ASN A 298 7.72 -1.92 -5.53
C ASN A 298 6.72 -2.72 -6.38
N MET A 299 5.72 -3.29 -5.72
CA MET A 299 4.70 -4.12 -6.34
C MET A 299 3.39 -3.34 -6.26
N GLY A 300 3.27 -2.35 -7.15
CA GLY A 300 2.19 -1.37 -7.15
C GLY A 300 2.65 -0.03 -6.60
N THR A 301 3.37 0.74 -7.41
CA THR A 301 3.76 2.12 -7.06
C THR A 301 2.54 3.00 -6.79
N THR A 302 2.65 3.95 -5.87
CA THR A 302 1.52 4.78 -5.42
C THR A 302 0.88 5.59 -6.55
N GLU A 303 1.72 6.15 -7.43
CA GLU A 303 1.29 7.12 -8.45
C GLU A 303 0.85 6.47 -9.77
N HIS A 304 1.36 5.26 -10.08
CA HIS A 304 1.19 4.62 -11.39
C HIS A 304 0.69 3.17 -11.31
N GLY A 305 0.68 2.58 -10.11
CA GLY A 305 0.37 1.16 -9.92
C GLY A 305 1.37 0.26 -10.64
N SER A 306 2.58 0.73 -10.93
CA SER A 306 3.60 -0.03 -11.64
C SER A 306 4.13 -1.17 -10.77
N ALA A 307 4.40 -2.31 -11.39
CA ALA A 307 5.03 -3.46 -10.73
C ALA A 307 6.47 -3.64 -11.23
N ASP A 308 7.42 -3.61 -10.32
CA ASP A 308 8.83 -3.80 -10.63
C ASP A 308 9.13 -5.24 -11.10
N PRO A 309 10.11 -5.45 -11.99
CA PRO A 309 10.48 -6.75 -12.53
C PRO A 309 11.22 -7.63 -11.50
N LEU A 310 10.48 -8.20 -10.54
CA LEU A 310 11.02 -9.04 -9.47
C LEU A 310 11.91 -10.19 -9.99
N SER A 311 11.58 -10.80 -11.13
CA SER A 311 12.38 -11.87 -11.75
C SER A 311 13.78 -11.43 -12.15
N GLU A 312 13.93 -10.18 -12.61
CA GLU A 312 15.21 -9.59 -13.01
C GLU A 312 16.05 -9.26 -11.76
N ILE A 313 15.43 -8.68 -10.73
CA ILE A 313 16.08 -8.42 -9.44
C ILE A 313 16.62 -9.72 -8.80
N LEU A 314 15.86 -10.80 -8.90
CA LEU A 314 16.31 -12.12 -8.44
C LEU A 314 17.49 -12.66 -9.26
N ALA A 315 17.53 -12.39 -10.56
CA ALA A 315 18.67 -12.73 -11.40
C ALA A 315 19.91 -11.91 -11.01
N LEU A 316 19.75 -10.62 -10.70
CA LEU A 316 20.82 -9.77 -10.15
C LEU A 316 21.34 -10.30 -8.82
N ARG A 317 20.46 -10.69 -7.87
CA ARG A 317 20.88 -11.30 -6.60
C ARG A 317 21.76 -12.53 -6.83
N ARG A 318 21.36 -13.44 -7.73
CA ARG A 318 22.18 -14.62 -8.08
C ARG A 318 23.52 -14.26 -8.70
N LYS A 319 23.55 -13.28 -9.62
CA LYS A 319 24.77 -12.78 -10.29
C LYS A 319 25.78 -12.22 -9.29
N TYR A 320 25.34 -11.36 -8.38
CA TYR A 320 26.24 -10.69 -7.43
C TYR A 320 26.60 -11.55 -6.22
N GLN A 321 25.75 -12.51 -5.84
CA GLN A 321 26.09 -13.49 -4.82
C GLN A 321 27.32 -14.32 -5.20
N GLN A 322 27.48 -14.68 -6.48
CA GLN A 322 28.68 -15.37 -6.99
C GLN A 322 29.95 -14.50 -6.89
N GLN A 323 29.78 -13.19 -6.71
CA GLN A 323 30.87 -12.21 -6.57
C GLN A 323 31.05 -11.76 -5.12
N GLY A 324 30.39 -12.41 -4.16
CA GLY A 324 30.53 -12.14 -2.73
C GLY A 324 29.59 -11.06 -2.17
N LEU A 325 28.66 -10.54 -2.96
CA LEU A 325 27.65 -9.57 -2.50
C LEU A 325 26.26 -10.22 -2.41
N TRP A 326 25.71 -10.26 -1.21
CA TRP A 326 24.34 -10.72 -0.95
C TRP A 326 23.52 -9.59 -0.32
N PHE A 327 22.23 -9.56 -0.62
CA PHE A 327 21.28 -8.57 -0.09
C PHE A 327 19.89 -9.18 0.05
N LEU A 328 19.11 -8.60 0.96
CA LEU A 328 17.70 -8.93 1.14
C LEU A 328 16.87 -8.36 -0.02
N ILE A 329 15.82 -9.07 -0.42
CA ILE A 329 14.78 -8.56 -1.33
C ILE A 329 13.51 -8.38 -0.50
N HIS A 330 13.10 -7.12 -0.34
CA HIS A 330 11.82 -6.77 0.26
C HIS A 330 10.85 -6.36 -0.84
N ALA A 331 9.70 -7.01 -0.92
CA ALA A 331 8.63 -6.56 -1.79
C ALA A 331 7.71 -5.59 -1.04
N ASP A 332 7.76 -4.32 -1.43
CA ASP A 332 6.76 -3.34 -1.00
C ASP A 332 5.50 -3.55 -1.84
N ALA A 333 4.65 -4.46 -1.37
CA ALA A 333 3.39 -4.83 -1.98
C ALA A 333 2.20 -4.30 -1.16
N ALA A 334 2.38 -3.16 -0.46
CA ALA A 334 1.32 -2.51 0.31
C ALA A 334 0.04 -2.39 -0.52
N TRP A 335 0.18 -2.00 -1.79
CA TRP A 335 -0.90 -2.00 -2.77
C TRP A 335 -1.09 -3.34 -3.49
N GLY A 336 -0.03 -3.91 -4.08
CA GLY A 336 -0.12 -5.07 -4.98
C GLY A 336 -0.27 -6.43 -4.32
N GLY A 337 -0.21 -6.53 -2.99
CA GLY A 337 -0.12 -7.80 -2.27
C GLY A 337 -1.28 -8.77 -2.57
N TYR A 338 -2.52 -8.26 -2.61
CA TYR A 338 -3.70 -9.09 -2.87
C TYR A 338 -3.94 -9.40 -4.35
N PHE A 339 -3.28 -8.69 -5.28
CA PHE A 339 -3.53 -8.85 -6.72
C PHE A 339 -2.94 -10.14 -7.31
N THR A 340 -1.97 -10.75 -6.65
CA THR A 340 -1.23 -11.87 -7.23
C THR A 340 -1.01 -13.01 -6.24
N TYR A 341 -1.30 -14.24 -6.66
CA TYR A 341 -1.05 -15.46 -5.89
C TYR A 341 0.34 -16.03 -6.20
N ALA A 342 1.11 -16.34 -5.16
CA ALA A 342 2.42 -16.98 -5.22
C ALA A 342 3.53 -16.26 -6.03
N THR A 343 3.28 -15.04 -6.53
CA THR A 343 4.27 -14.23 -7.27
C THR A 343 5.47 -13.84 -6.40
N TYR A 344 5.26 -13.67 -5.10
CA TYR A 344 6.27 -13.15 -4.17
C TYR A 344 7.08 -14.24 -3.49
N ALA A 345 6.90 -15.51 -3.88
CA ALA A 345 7.43 -16.66 -3.18
C ALA A 345 8.95 -16.64 -2.94
N THR A 346 9.71 -15.80 -3.66
CA THR A 346 11.17 -15.70 -3.57
C THR A 346 11.70 -14.39 -2.98
N ALA A 347 10.81 -13.46 -2.61
CA ALA A 347 11.15 -12.33 -1.76
C ALA A 347 11.39 -12.83 -0.32
N ASP A 348 12.24 -12.15 0.43
CA ASP A 348 12.58 -12.56 1.80
C ASP A 348 11.57 -12.00 2.81
N SER A 349 10.99 -10.83 2.49
CA SER A 349 9.85 -10.25 3.19
C SER A 349 8.93 -9.48 2.25
N VAL A 350 7.66 -9.36 2.62
CA VAL A 350 6.62 -8.66 1.87
C VAL A 350 5.80 -7.80 2.84
N THR A 351 5.69 -6.51 2.54
CA THR A 351 4.65 -5.64 3.14
C THR A 351 3.42 -5.68 2.26
N LEU A 352 2.23 -5.79 2.86
CA LEU A 352 0.94 -5.76 2.17
C LEU A 352 -0.15 -5.19 3.07
N ASP A 353 -1.14 -4.50 2.51
CA ASP A 353 -2.17 -3.85 3.31
C ASP A 353 -3.56 -4.44 3.07
N PRO A 354 -4.13 -5.20 4.03
CA PRO A 354 -5.55 -5.50 4.07
C PRO A 354 -6.44 -4.25 3.92
N HIS A 355 -6.04 -3.10 4.47
CA HIS A 355 -6.81 -1.85 4.36
C HIS A 355 -6.73 -1.12 3.02
N LYS A 356 -5.93 -1.65 2.08
CA LYS A 356 -5.85 -1.17 0.69
C LYS A 356 -6.62 -2.15 -0.20
N SER A 357 -5.91 -3.05 -0.90
CA SER A 357 -6.50 -3.98 -1.86
C SER A 357 -7.18 -5.19 -1.22
N GLY A 358 -7.09 -5.35 0.11
CA GLY A 358 -7.81 -6.36 0.89
C GLY A 358 -9.22 -5.96 1.35
N TYR A 359 -9.69 -4.74 1.06
CA TYR A 359 -11.03 -4.26 1.41
C TYR A 359 -11.39 -4.39 2.91
N THR A 360 -10.39 -4.29 3.78
CA THR A 360 -10.55 -4.26 5.25
C THR A 360 -10.61 -2.80 5.73
N PRO A 361 -11.39 -2.44 6.75
CA PRO A 361 -11.34 -1.08 7.30
C PRO A 361 -10.00 -0.78 7.97
N PHE A 362 -9.60 0.48 7.95
CA PHE A 362 -8.46 0.95 8.73
C PHE A 362 -8.68 0.73 10.24
N PRO A 363 -7.61 0.48 11.04
CA PRO A 363 -6.24 0.18 10.60
C PRO A 363 -6.05 -1.32 10.31
N ALA A 364 -5.36 -1.66 9.22
CA ALA A 364 -4.91 -3.02 8.92
C ALA A 364 -3.81 -3.03 7.84
N GLY A 365 -2.55 -2.91 8.26
CA GLY A 365 -1.37 -3.29 7.48
C GLY A 365 -0.92 -4.72 7.79
N ALA A 366 0.07 -5.23 7.07
CA ALA A 366 0.68 -6.53 7.37
C ALA A 366 2.13 -6.61 6.89
N LEU A 367 2.90 -7.44 7.59
CA LEU A 367 4.27 -7.82 7.23
C LEU A 367 4.40 -9.34 7.28
N CYS A 368 4.97 -9.92 6.22
CA CYS A 368 5.21 -11.35 6.11
C CYS A 368 6.69 -11.61 5.84
N TYR A 369 7.28 -12.59 6.52
CA TYR A 369 8.61 -13.12 6.25
C TYR A 369 8.52 -14.51 5.64
N GLN A 370 9.31 -14.74 4.60
CA GLN A 370 9.47 -16.06 4.02
C GLN A 370 10.09 -17.04 5.04
N ASP A 371 11.06 -16.55 5.81
CA ASP A 371 11.62 -17.25 6.94
C ASP A 371 11.17 -16.57 8.23
N GLY A 372 10.24 -17.20 8.94
CA GLY A 372 9.67 -16.65 10.16
C GLY A 372 10.70 -16.38 11.25
N ARG A 373 11.92 -16.95 11.19
CA ARG A 373 13.01 -16.64 12.13
C ARG A 373 13.48 -15.19 12.04
N LEU A 374 13.24 -14.51 10.92
CA LEU A 374 13.57 -13.09 10.73
C LEU A 374 12.86 -12.18 11.75
N ARG A 375 11.69 -12.58 12.27
CA ARG A 375 10.97 -11.83 13.31
C ARG A 375 11.76 -11.67 14.61
N TYR A 376 12.65 -12.61 14.94
CA TYR A 376 13.51 -12.49 16.13
C TYR A 376 14.61 -11.45 15.96
N MET A 377 14.80 -10.92 14.74
CA MET A 377 15.71 -9.80 14.51
C MET A 377 15.22 -8.47 15.07
N VAL A 378 14.05 -8.43 15.70
CA VAL A 378 13.59 -7.27 16.49
C VAL A 378 13.51 -7.51 17.98
N THR A 379 13.79 -8.74 18.45
CA THR A 379 13.74 -9.10 19.87
C THR A 379 15.12 -9.29 20.51
N TRP A 380 15.16 -9.33 21.84
CA TRP A 380 16.31 -9.80 22.64
C TRP A 380 16.24 -11.29 22.99
N ASN A 381 15.14 -11.95 22.61
CA ASN A 381 14.95 -13.37 22.83
C ASN A 381 15.49 -14.16 21.62
N SER A 382 16.19 -15.27 21.91
CA SER A 382 16.53 -16.28 20.90
C SER A 382 15.32 -17.20 20.71
N PRO A 383 15.14 -17.87 19.55
CA PRO A 383 14.29 -19.05 19.49
C PRO A 383 14.86 -20.08 20.49
N VAL A 384 14.18 -20.29 21.61
CA VAL A 384 14.57 -21.25 22.64
C VAL A 384 13.65 -22.45 22.52
N ILE A 385 14.22 -23.64 22.37
CA ILE A 385 13.48 -24.89 22.38
C ILE A 385 13.03 -25.16 23.83
N GLY A 386 11.80 -24.79 24.20
CA GLY A 386 11.13 -25.30 25.41
C GLY A 386 10.28 -24.32 26.23
N PHE A 387 9.07 -24.79 26.56
CA PHE A 387 8.21 -24.50 27.74
C PHE A 387 7.41 -23.18 27.87
N GLU A 388 7.57 -22.19 27.00
CA GLU A 388 6.51 -21.18 26.77
C GLU A 388 5.96 -21.35 25.36
N ASP A 389 4.63 -21.38 25.20
CA ASP A 389 3.99 -21.52 23.90
C ASP A 389 4.40 -20.30 23.04
N GLU A 390 5.34 -20.45 22.09
CA GLU A 390 5.85 -19.31 21.29
C GLU A 390 4.72 -18.60 20.50
N SER A 391 3.59 -19.28 20.28
CA SER A 391 2.33 -18.73 19.79
C SER A 391 1.55 -17.88 20.80
N SER A 392 2.17 -17.44 21.91
CA SER A 392 1.51 -16.63 22.95
C SER A 392 1.89 -15.14 22.94
N LYS A 393 2.84 -14.69 22.10
CA LYS A 393 3.32 -13.29 22.07
C LYS A 393 3.48 -12.76 20.63
N MET A 394 2.45 -12.11 20.08
CA MET A 394 2.46 -11.53 18.72
C MET A 394 3.03 -10.11 18.73
N GLY A 395 2.70 -9.30 19.75
CA GLY A 395 3.13 -7.89 19.80
C GLY A 395 4.59 -7.66 20.21
N VAL A 396 5.39 -8.70 20.44
CA VAL A 396 6.83 -8.54 20.73
C VAL A 396 7.69 -8.55 19.47
N TYR A 397 7.12 -8.95 18.33
CA TYR A 397 7.82 -9.11 17.05
C TYR A 397 7.61 -7.93 16.10
N ASP A 398 7.12 -6.79 16.61
CA ASP A 398 6.82 -5.58 15.87
C ASP A 398 7.36 -4.33 16.61
N ILE A 399 7.33 -3.17 15.95
CA ILE A 399 7.61 -1.85 16.54
C ILE A 399 6.47 -1.42 17.47
N GLU A 400 5.26 -1.89 17.20
CA GLU A 400 4.06 -1.60 17.99
C GLU A 400 4.06 -2.33 19.34
N GLY A 401 3.28 -1.81 20.29
CA GLY A 401 2.99 -2.46 21.56
C GLY A 401 1.54 -2.93 21.61
N SER A 402 0.71 -2.19 22.35
CA SER A 402 -0.74 -2.45 22.37
C SER A 402 -1.33 -2.29 20.99
N LYS A 403 -2.13 -3.28 20.57
CA LYS A 403 -2.72 -3.34 19.24
C LYS A 403 -4.11 -3.97 19.28
N PRO A 404 -5.06 -3.48 18.47
CA PRO A 404 -6.44 -3.93 18.55
C PRO A 404 -6.58 -5.34 17.97
N GLY A 405 -7.01 -6.32 18.77
CA GLY A 405 -7.36 -7.65 18.27
C GLY A 405 -8.57 -7.64 17.33
N ALA A 406 -9.31 -6.53 17.23
CA ALA A 406 -10.37 -6.33 16.25
C ALA A 406 -9.86 -6.27 14.79
N ALA A 407 -8.66 -5.73 14.54
CA ALA A 407 -8.10 -5.62 13.20
C ALA A 407 -7.83 -6.99 12.54
N PRO A 408 -7.18 -7.96 13.21
CA PRO A 408 -7.03 -9.30 12.64
C PRO A 408 -8.36 -10.04 12.51
N VAL A 409 -9.35 -9.83 13.39
CA VAL A 409 -10.70 -10.42 13.22
C VAL A 409 -11.38 -9.87 11.96
N ALA A 410 -11.20 -8.60 11.66
CA ALA A 410 -11.68 -7.98 10.42
C ALA A 410 -11.06 -8.63 9.19
N ALA A 411 -9.73 -8.72 9.15
CA ALA A 411 -9.01 -9.36 8.05
C ALA A 411 -9.41 -10.84 7.90
N TRP A 412 -9.45 -11.60 9.01
CA TRP A 412 -9.82 -13.01 9.03
C TRP A 412 -11.22 -13.26 8.47
N LEU A 413 -12.23 -12.52 8.92
CA LEU A 413 -13.59 -12.72 8.41
C LEU A 413 -13.70 -12.34 6.93
N GLY A 414 -12.98 -11.31 6.50
CA GLY A 414 -12.81 -10.98 5.07
C GLY A 414 -12.19 -12.13 4.28
N HIS A 415 -11.10 -12.71 4.77
CA HIS A 415 -10.42 -13.85 4.15
C HIS A 415 -11.30 -15.11 4.12
N GLU A 416 -12.06 -15.40 5.16
CA GLU A 416 -12.90 -16.59 5.24
C GLU A 416 -14.14 -16.50 4.35
N VAL A 417 -14.70 -15.31 4.17
CA VAL A 417 -15.90 -15.11 3.35
C VAL A 417 -15.55 -14.91 1.88
N ILE A 418 -14.58 -14.05 1.58
CA ILE A 418 -14.19 -13.71 0.20
C ILE A 418 -13.23 -14.76 -0.37
N ARG A 419 -12.39 -15.37 0.46
CA ARG A 419 -11.37 -16.38 0.13
C ARG A 419 -10.18 -15.84 -0.68
N LEU A 420 -8.97 -16.17 -0.21
CA LEU A 420 -7.70 -15.86 -0.86
C LEU A 420 -7.41 -16.84 -2.01
N HIS A 421 -8.24 -16.83 -3.05
CA HIS A 421 -8.00 -17.57 -4.30
C HIS A 421 -8.65 -16.89 -5.51
N SER A 422 -8.42 -17.43 -6.71
CA SER A 422 -8.93 -16.86 -7.97
C SER A 422 -10.45 -16.70 -8.05
N GLY A 423 -11.23 -17.56 -7.39
CA GLY A 423 -12.71 -17.43 -7.32
C GLY A 423 -13.22 -16.43 -6.27
N GLY A 424 -12.31 -15.80 -5.52
CA GLY A 424 -12.58 -14.95 -4.37
C GLY A 424 -12.02 -13.55 -4.58
N PHE A 425 -10.98 -13.20 -3.81
CA PHE A 425 -10.23 -11.96 -4.01
C PHE A 425 -9.69 -11.81 -5.44
N GLY A 426 -9.27 -12.90 -6.08
CA GLY A 426 -8.83 -12.85 -7.49
C GLY A 426 -9.94 -12.42 -8.46
N TYR A 427 -11.20 -12.81 -8.22
CA TYR A 427 -12.32 -12.35 -9.04
C TYR A 427 -12.68 -10.90 -8.69
N LEU A 428 -12.74 -10.56 -7.40
CA LEU A 428 -12.99 -9.20 -6.92
C LEU A 428 -12.02 -8.18 -7.56
N LEU A 429 -10.72 -8.43 -7.43
CA LEU A 429 -9.67 -7.58 -7.98
C LEU A 429 -9.57 -7.69 -9.51
N GLY A 430 -9.91 -8.84 -10.09
CA GLY A 430 -10.06 -9.00 -11.54
C GLY A 430 -11.11 -8.05 -12.12
N ARG A 431 -12.21 -7.79 -11.40
CA ARG A 431 -13.20 -6.77 -11.79
C ARG A 431 -12.65 -5.34 -11.67
N SER A 432 -11.87 -5.06 -10.64
CA SER A 432 -11.18 -3.78 -10.47
C SER A 432 -10.19 -3.53 -11.62
N ILE A 433 -9.41 -4.54 -12.01
CA ILE A 433 -8.52 -4.51 -13.18
C ILE A 433 -9.33 -4.26 -14.46
N PHE A 434 -10.39 -5.03 -14.70
CA PHE A 434 -11.22 -4.85 -15.89
C PHE A 434 -11.82 -3.44 -15.98
N THR A 435 -12.32 -2.92 -14.85
CA THR A 435 -12.80 -1.53 -14.74
C THR A 435 -11.69 -0.54 -15.06
N SER A 436 -10.49 -0.74 -14.50
CA SER A 436 -9.33 0.12 -14.75
C SER A 436 -8.96 0.15 -16.23
N THR A 437 -8.92 -1.01 -16.90
CA THR A 437 -8.66 -1.09 -18.35
C THR A 437 -9.75 -0.41 -19.17
N LYS A 438 -11.03 -0.50 -18.76
CA LYS A 438 -12.13 0.23 -19.43
C LYS A 438 -11.99 1.74 -19.23
N MET A 439 -11.63 2.21 -18.03
CA MET A 439 -11.34 3.64 -17.80
C MET A 439 -10.14 4.12 -18.61
N TYR A 440 -9.04 3.36 -18.63
CA TYR A 440 -7.88 3.64 -19.49
C TYR A 440 -8.28 3.74 -20.97
N SER A 441 -9.17 2.85 -21.43
CA SER A 441 -9.69 2.88 -22.80
C SER A 441 -10.41 4.19 -23.10
N HIS A 442 -11.13 4.77 -22.13
CA HIS A 442 -11.71 6.12 -22.29
C HIS A 442 -10.62 7.18 -22.38
N TRP A 443 -9.63 7.17 -21.48
CA TRP A 443 -8.55 8.16 -21.47
C TRP A 443 -7.76 8.18 -22.77
N VAL A 444 -7.40 7.01 -23.29
CA VAL A 444 -6.56 6.92 -24.49
C VAL A 444 -7.32 7.31 -25.76
N THR A 445 -8.64 7.17 -25.80
CA THR A 445 -9.44 7.49 -26.99
C THR A 445 -10.17 8.82 -26.92
N MET A 446 -10.27 9.47 -25.75
CA MET A 446 -11.09 10.69 -25.55
C MET A 446 -10.76 11.79 -26.57
N SER A 447 -9.47 11.99 -26.85
CA SER A 447 -9.02 13.02 -27.79
C SER A 447 -9.41 12.78 -29.25
N LEU A 448 -9.84 11.56 -29.63
CA LEU A 448 -10.28 11.26 -31.00
C LEU A 448 -11.60 11.96 -31.35
N ASP A 449 -12.51 12.03 -30.37
CA ASP A 449 -13.85 12.60 -30.57
C ASP A 449 -13.94 14.06 -30.07
N HIS A 450 -12.94 14.50 -29.29
CA HIS A 450 -12.87 15.83 -28.67
C HIS A 450 -11.55 16.54 -29.05
N PRO A 451 -11.44 17.12 -30.26
CA PRO A 451 -10.16 17.55 -30.82
C PRO A 451 -9.47 18.69 -30.03
N ASN A 452 -10.24 19.50 -29.28
CA ASN A 452 -9.68 20.59 -28.48
C ASN A 452 -9.13 20.12 -27.12
N LEU A 453 -9.58 18.96 -26.63
CA LEU A 453 -9.11 18.36 -25.39
C LEU A 453 -8.17 17.20 -25.72
N LEU A 454 -6.90 17.32 -25.31
CA LEU A 454 -5.96 16.22 -25.35
C LEU A 454 -5.96 15.51 -24.00
N VAL A 455 -6.09 14.19 -24.00
CA VAL A 455 -5.90 13.31 -22.85
C VAL A 455 -4.88 12.26 -23.23
N VAL A 456 -3.77 12.22 -22.52
CA VAL A 456 -2.65 11.30 -22.78
C VAL A 456 -2.39 10.47 -21.52
N PRO A 457 -2.66 9.16 -21.56
CA PRO A 457 -2.29 8.27 -20.47
C PRO A 457 -0.79 8.13 -20.32
N PHE A 458 -0.32 8.07 -19.08
CA PHE A 458 1.07 7.81 -18.75
C PHE A 458 1.54 6.48 -19.33
N ARG A 459 0.75 5.41 -19.12
CA ARG A 459 1.04 4.10 -19.70
C ARG A 459 0.85 4.12 -21.21
N MET A 460 1.90 3.72 -21.92
CA MET A 460 1.94 3.61 -23.37
C MET A 460 1.07 2.45 -23.86
N LEU A 461 0.42 2.64 -24.99
CA LEU A 461 -0.19 1.57 -25.77
C LEU A 461 0.88 0.63 -26.36
N PRO A 462 0.53 -0.63 -26.69
CA PRO A 462 1.44 -1.53 -27.40
C PRO A 462 2.00 -0.92 -28.69
N SER A 463 1.19 -0.19 -29.46
CA SER A 463 1.64 0.51 -30.67
C SER A 463 2.68 1.61 -30.40
N GLU A 464 2.75 2.15 -29.18
CA GLU A 464 3.72 3.18 -28.79
C GLU A 464 5.05 2.58 -28.29
N LEU A 465 5.09 1.28 -28.01
CA LEU A 465 6.27 0.53 -27.57
C LEU A 465 6.94 -0.26 -28.71
N GLY A 466 6.22 -0.47 -29.82
CA GLY A 466 6.65 -1.27 -30.95
C GLY A 466 7.74 -0.61 -31.81
N SER A 467 8.14 -1.31 -32.88
CA SER A 467 9.11 -0.79 -33.86
C SER A 467 8.53 0.28 -34.79
N ASP A 468 7.21 0.26 -35.02
CA ASP A 468 6.48 1.28 -35.76
C ASP A 468 5.65 2.11 -34.78
N THR A 469 6.13 3.30 -34.45
CA THR A 469 5.46 4.26 -33.56
C THR A 469 4.84 5.41 -34.34
N SER A 470 4.51 5.20 -35.62
CA SER A 470 3.86 6.22 -36.45
C SER A 470 2.48 6.59 -35.89
N THR A 471 2.11 7.86 -36.05
CA THR A 471 0.82 8.39 -35.57
C THR A 471 -0.37 7.60 -36.15
N GLU A 472 -0.31 7.20 -37.42
CA GLU A 472 -1.37 6.41 -38.05
C GLU A 472 -1.55 5.05 -37.37
N HIS A 473 -0.45 4.34 -37.09
CA HIS A 473 -0.51 3.04 -36.42
C HIS A 473 -1.10 3.14 -35.01
N VAL A 474 -0.70 4.15 -34.25
CA VAL A 474 -1.24 4.42 -32.92
C VAL A 474 -2.72 4.79 -32.99
N ASP A 475 -3.12 5.64 -33.95
CA ASP A 475 -4.52 6.04 -34.11
C ASP A 475 -5.41 4.91 -34.66
N GLU A 476 -4.88 3.94 -35.40
CA GLU A 476 -5.58 2.70 -35.73
C GLU A 476 -5.89 1.86 -34.48
N GLU A 477 -4.91 1.68 -33.58
CA GLU A 477 -5.12 0.98 -32.31
C GLU A 477 -6.14 1.72 -31.42
N ARG A 478 -6.04 3.05 -31.31
CA ARG A 478 -7.02 3.88 -30.58
C ARG A 478 -8.43 3.78 -31.18
N ARG A 479 -8.58 3.79 -32.51
CA ARG A 479 -9.88 3.58 -33.17
C ARG A 479 -10.44 2.19 -32.85
N TYR A 480 -9.62 1.15 -32.86
CA TYR A 480 -10.06 -0.20 -32.45
C TYR A 480 -10.53 -0.21 -30.99
N ILE A 481 -9.80 0.42 -30.07
CA ILE A 481 -10.19 0.54 -28.66
C ILE A 481 -11.55 1.23 -28.53
N ARG A 482 -11.74 2.37 -29.22
CA ARG A 482 -12.99 3.14 -29.18
C ARG A 482 -14.17 2.35 -29.75
N ASP A 483 -13.99 1.76 -30.93
CA ASP A 483 -15.09 1.19 -31.71
C ASP A 483 -15.41 -0.26 -31.29
N VAL A 484 -14.47 -0.95 -30.64
CA VAL A 484 -14.62 -2.33 -30.18
C VAL A 484 -14.64 -2.43 -28.66
N LEU A 485 -13.57 -2.01 -27.97
CA LEU A 485 -13.44 -2.25 -26.54
C LEU A 485 -14.43 -1.43 -25.71
N LEU A 486 -14.65 -0.16 -26.04
CA LEU A 486 -15.59 0.68 -25.28
C LEU A 486 -17.05 0.28 -25.49
N ARG A 487 -17.42 -0.13 -26.72
CA ARG A 487 -18.81 -0.38 -27.11
C ARG A 487 -19.35 -1.77 -26.72
N ARG A 488 -18.47 -2.73 -26.46
CA ARG A 488 -18.85 -4.11 -26.14
C ARG A 488 -18.91 -4.38 -24.64
N VAL A 489 -19.79 -5.32 -24.28
CA VAL A 489 -19.93 -5.81 -22.89
C VAL A 489 -18.88 -6.86 -22.56
N GLN A 490 -18.72 -7.18 -21.27
CA GLN A 490 -17.68 -8.08 -20.79
C GLN A 490 -17.73 -9.47 -21.45
N GLU A 491 -18.93 -10.02 -21.63
CA GLU A 491 -19.15 -11.35 -22.23
C GLU A 491 -18.71 -11.40 -23.69
N GLU A 492 -18.96 -10.34 -24.45
CA GLU A 492 -18.53 -10.24 -25.85
C GLU A 492 -17.01 -10.12 -25.95
N LEU A 493 -16.39 -9.32 -25.08
CA LEU A 493 -14.94 -9.12 -25.03
C LEU A 493 -14.21 -10.38 -24.58
N ALA A 494 -14.76 -11.13 -23.63
CA ALA A 494 -14.21 -12.41 -23.18
C ALA A 494 -14.13 -13.46 -24.29
N ASN A 495 -15.00 -13.37 -25.30
CA ASN A 495 -15.03 -14.26 -26.46
C ASN A 495 -14.24 -13.74 -27.67
N ASP A 496 -13.61 -12.57 -27.56
CA ASP A 496 -12.78 -11.98 -28.62
C ASP A 496 -11.29 -12.11 -28.23
N PRO A 497 -10.53 -13.05 -28.83
CA PRO A 497 -9.13 -13.26 -28.50
C PRO A 497 -8.25 -12.03 -28.73
N LYS A 498 -8.55 -11.24 -29.78
CA LYS A 498 -7.79 -10.03 -30.11
C LYS A 498 -8.02 -8.97 -29.02
N ALA A 499 -9.28 -8.76 -28.63
CA ALA A 499 -9.63 -7.86 -27.54
C ALA A 499 -8.97 -8.30 -26.21
N CYS A 500 -9.03 -9.59 -25.87
CA CYS A 500 -8.42 -10.14 -24.67
C CYS A 500 -6.90 -9.94 -24.60
N VAL A 501 -6.20 -10.13 -25.72
CA VAL A 501 -4.75 -9.90 -25.77
C VAL A 501 -4.43 -8.43 -25.55
N LEU A 502 -5.10 -7.54 -26.30
CA LEU A 502 -4.88 -6.10 -26.18
C LEU A 502 -5.21 -5.59 -24.77
N MET A 503 -6.35 -5.96 -24.20
CA MET A 503 -6.74 -5.53 -22.86
C MET A 503 -5.75 -5.90 -21.76
N ARG A 504 -5.03 -7.03 -21.89
CA ARG A 504 -3.98 -7.44 -20.93
C ARG A 504 -2.69 -6.61 -21.03
N GLN A 505 -2.52 -5.85 -22.10
CA GLN A 505 -1.35 -5.03 -22.36
C GLN A 505 -1.62 -3.53 -22.14
N MET A 506 -2.87 -3.15 -21.87
CA MET A 506 -3.30 -1.76 -21.69
C MET A 506 -3.50 -1.39 -20.23
N GLY A 507 -3.26 -0.12 -19.91
CA GLY A 507 -3.51 0.44 -18.59
C GLY A 507 -2.36 0.24 -17.60
N SER A 508 -2.61 0.63 -16.36
CA SER A 508 -1.74 0.38 -15.22
C SER A 508 -1.54 -1.11 -14.96
N ASP A 509 -0.36 -1.49 -14.46
CA ASP A 509 -0.10 -2.87 -14.04
C ASP A 509 -1.06 -3.27 -12.89
N LEU A 510 -1.35 -2.34 -11.97
CA LEU A 510 -2.18 -2.56 -10.78
C LEU A 510 -3.17 -1.39 -10.55
N VAL A 511 -4.04 -1.15 -11.53
CA VAL A 511 -5.29 -0.36 -11.45
C VAL A 511 -5.22 1.14 -11.13
N VAL A 512 -4.02 1.74 -11.11
CA VAL A 512 -3.80 3.19 -10.93
C VAL A 512 -3.42 3.83 -12.27
N ASN A 513 -4.38 4.36 -13.03
CA ASN A 513 -4.03 5.00 -14.31
C ASN A 513 -3.71 6.47 -14.10
N ALA A 514 -2.44 6.84 -14.27
CA ALA A 514 -2.03 8.24 -14.40
C ALA A 514 -2.20 8.72 -15.84
N PHE A 515 -2.54 9.99 -16.01
CA PHE A 515 -2.72 10.67 -17.30
C PHE A 515 -2.56 12.18 -17.14
N ALA A 516 -2.33 12.87 -18.25
CA ALA A 516 -2.29 14.33 -18.28
C ALA A 516 -3.19 14.84 -19.40
N CYS A 517 -3.80 16.00 -19.17
CA CYS A 517 -4.54 16.71 -20.18
C CYS A 517 -3.70 17.84 -20.79
N ASP A 518 -3.99 18.15 -22.04
CA ASP A 518 -3.53 19.36 -22.70
C ASP A 518 -4.63 19.85 -23.65
N PHE A 519 -4.38 20.90 -24.41
CA PHE A 519 -5.41 21.50 -25.25
C PHE A 519 -4.87 21.93 -26.62
N ARG A 520 -5.81 22.14 -27.54
CA ARG A 520 -5.54 22.74 -28.85
C ARG A 520 -6.24 24.09 -28.99
N VAL A 521 -5.55 25.05 -29.57
CA VAL A 521 -6.11 26.33 -30.03
C VAL A 521 -5.90 26.40 -31.53
N ASP A 522 -6.98 26.58 -32.31
CA ASP A 522 -6.94 26.58 -33.78
C ASP A 522 -6.20 25.37 -34.38
N ALA A 523 -6.48 24.18 -33.83
CA ALA A 523 -5.85 22.89 -34.16
C ALA A 523 -4.35 22.77 -33.85
N VAL A 524 -3.73 23.77 -33.22
CA VAL A 524 -2.34 23.72 -32.75
C VAL A 524 -2.33 23.27 -31.29
N VAL A 525 -1.55 22.23 -30.98
CA VAL A 525 -1.36 21.73 -29.61
C VAL A 525 -0.53 22.75 -28.82
N ASN A 526 -0.95 23.03 -27.58
CA ASN A 526 -0.14 23.78 -26.63
C ASN A 526 1.23 23.10 -26.45
N ASN A 527 2.29 23.89 -26.29
CA ASN A 527 3.64 23.38 -26.05
C ASN A 527 4.26 23.94 -24.75
N ASN A 528 3.48 24.70 -23.97
CA ASN A 528 3.90 25.30 -22.71
C ASN A 528 3.48 24.43 -21.51
N ILE A 529 4.48 23.91 -20.79
CA ILE A 529 4.27 23.05 -19.63
C ILE A 529 3.52 23.78 -18.50
N SER A 530 3.75 25.08 -18.31
CA SER A 530 3.05 25.88 -17.29
C SER A 530 1.54 25.94 -17.57
N GLU A 531 1.15 26.09 -18.83
CA GLU A 531 -0.27 26.13 -19.24
C GLU A 531 -0.91 24.75 -19.11
N ALA A 532 -0.20 23.69 -19.49
CA ALA A 532 -0.66 22.32 -19.28
C ALA A 532 -0.85 22.02 -17.77
N ASN A 533 0.11 22.43 -16.93
CA ASN A 533 0.01 22.31 -15.47
C ASN A 533 -1.17 23.10 -14.91
N HIS A 534 -1.40 24.31 -15.42
CA HIS A 534 -2.52 25.15 -15.01
C HIS A 534 -3.87 24.50 -15.35
N LEU A 535 -4.01 23.94 -16.57
CA LEU A 535 -5.20 23.20 -16.98
C LEU A 535 -5.46 22.01 -16.06
N ASN A 536 -4.47 21.12 -15.86
CA ASN A 536 -4.66 19.93 -15.04
C ASN A 536 -4.97 20.27 -13.57
N ALA A 537 -4.31 21.29 -13.01
CA ALA A 537 -4.59 21.76 -11.66
C ALA A 537 -6.03 22.28 -11.51
N ARG A 538 -6.57 22.96 -12.55
CA ARG A 538 -7.96 23.45 -12.56
C ARG A 538 -8.97 22.33 -12.74
N ILE A 539 -8.70 21.37 -13.62
CA ILE A 539 -9.51 20.15 -13.75
C ILE A 539 -9.57 19.41 -12.41
N TYR A 540 -8.41 19.19 -11.78
CA TYR A 540 -8.36 18.57 -10.45
C TYR A 540 -9.17 19.37 -9.43
N SER A 541 -8.94 20.69 -9.35
CA SER A 541 -9.69 21.62 -8.49
C SER A 541 -11.20 21.47 -8.64
N ARG A 542 -11.69 21.15 -9.83
CA ARG A 542 -13.12 20.96 -10.09
C ARG A 542 -13.65 19.59 -9.69
N LEU A 543 -12.79 18.58 -9.73
CA LEU A 543 -13.10 17.16 -9.55
C LEU A 543 -12.57 16.59 -8.22
N LEU A 544 -12.27 17.45 -7.26
CA LEU A 544 -11.88 17.06 -5.90
C LEU A 544 -12.89 17.60 -4.90
N PHE A 545 -13.08 16.86 -3.80
CA PHE A 545 -13.87 17.35 -2.68
C PHE A 545 -12.98 18.18 -1.75
N LYS A 546 -13.07 19.51 -1.81
CA LYS A 546 -12.09 20.41 -1.16
C LYS A 546 -12.34 20.64 0.31
N SER A 547 -13.60 20.73 0.72
CA SER A 547 -13.92 21.27 2.04
C SER A 547 -15.33 20.96 2.50
N MET A 548 -15.55 21.20 3.80
CA MET A 548 -16.85 21.10 4.47
C MET A 548 -17.95 21.97 3.86
N SER A 549 -17.61 22.98 3.05
CA SER A 549 -18.59 23.91 2.45
C SER A 549 -19.12 23.46 1.09
N GLU A 550 -18.48 22.49 0.44
CA GLU A 550 -18.95 21.97 -0.85
C GLU A 550 -20.07 20.94 -0.65
N LYS A 551 -21.07 20.95 -1.53
CA LYS A 551 -22.12 19.93 -1.53
C LYS A 551 -21.62 18.70 -2.26
N LEU A 552 -21.75 17.55 -1.60
CA LEU A 552 -21.34 16.27 -2.15
C LEU A 552 -22.03 15.95 -3.50
N ASP A 553 -23.29 16.36 -3.66
CA ASP A 553 -24.11 16.10 -4.85
C ASP A 553 -23.60 16.80 -6.12
N ASP A 554 -22.77 17.84 -5.98
CA ASP A 554 -22.22 18.57 -7.13
C ASP A 554 -21.06 17.81 -7.80
N GLN A 555 -20.46 16.84 -7.09
CA GLN A 555 -19.30 16.08 -7.57
C GLN A 555 -19.74 14.86 -8.40
N LYS A 556 -19.75 15.01 -9.72
CA LYS A 556 -20.12 13.93 -10.66
C LYS A 556 -19.03 12.85 -10.78
N VAL A 557 -17.76 13.19 -10.58
CA VAL A 557 -16.64 12.25 -10.55
C VAL A 557 -15.55 12.83 -9.66
N ILE A 558 -14.89 11.98 -8.88
CA ILE A 558 -13.81 12.38 -7.97
C ILE A 558 -12.53 11.65 -8.39
N ILE A 559 -11.49 12.42 -8.70
CA ILE A 559 -10.16 11.92 -9.11
C ILE A 559 -9.07 12.46 -8.16
N VAL A 560 -7.86 11.95 -8.31
CA VAL A 560 -6.68 12.44 -7.58
C VAL A 560 -5.68 13.06 -8.55
N SER A 561 -4.75 13.86 -8.03
CA SER A 561 -3.64 14.42 -8.80
C SER A 561 -2.29 14.13 -8.16
N SER A 562 -1.23 14.27 -8.95
CA SER A 562 0.15 14.22 -8.49
C SER A 562 1.01 15.20 -9.29
N ILE A 563 2.26 15.39 -8.86
CA ILE A 563 3.26 16.14 -9.61
C ILE A 563 4.43 15.20 -9.88
N LEU A 564 4.68 14.93 -11.15
CA LEU A 564 5.85 14.17 -11.58
C LEU A 564 7.03 15.15 -11.69
N SER A 565 8.01 15.00 -10.79
CA SER A 565 9.19 15.85 -10.82
C SER A 565 10.15 15.41 -11.92
N GLN A 566 10.80 16.37 -12.58
CA GLN A 566 11.81 16.05 -13.58
C GLN A 566 13.05 15.40 -12.96
N GLU A 567 13.35 15.73 -11.70
CA GLU A 567 14.42 15.14 -10.89
C GLU A 567 14.21 13.65 -10.62
N ASP A 568 12.97 13.25 -10.28
CA ASP A 568 12.68 11.87 -9.90
C ASP A 568 12.41 10.97 -11.10
N TYR A 569 11.73 11.48 -12.12
CA TYR A 569 11.31 10.69 -13.28
C TYR A 569 12.23 10.80 -14.50
N GLY A 570 13.11 11.80 -14.59
CA GLY A 570 14.15 11.88 -15.63
C GLY A 570 13.63 11.65 -17.06
N THR A 571 14.22 10.68 -17.76
CA THR A 571 13.87 10.33 -19.15
C THR A 571 12.44 9.83 -19.29
N CYS A 572 11.89 9.16 -18.27
CA CYS A 572 10.50 8.71 -18.26
C CYS A 572 9.54 9.91 -18.41
N LEU A 573 9.71 10.95 -17.60
CA LEU A 573 8.88 12.16 -17.72
C LEU A 573 9.15 12.94 -19.00
N THR A 574 10.39 12.94 -19.48
CA THR A 574 10.73 13.56 -20.78
C THR A 574 9.93 12.92 -21.91
N LYS A 575 9.89 11.58 -21.96
CA LYS A 575 9.13 10.83 -22.97
C LYS A 575 7.62 11.03 -22.81
N PHE A 576 7.11 11.09 -21.58
CA PHE A 576 5.70 11.37 -21.35
C PHE A 576 5.30 12.76 -21.84
N LYS A 577 6.08 13.80 -21.54
CA LYS A 577 5.88 15.16 -22.07
C LYS A 577 5.90 15.21 -23.60
N GLN A 578 6.83 14.49 -24.24
CA GLN A 578 6.90 14.41 -25.70
C GLN A 578 5.63 13.81 -26.32
N ARG A 579 5.03 12.78 -25.69
CA ARG A 579 3.76 12.19 -26.15
C ARG A 579 2.57 13.14 -26.03
N ILE A 580 2.63 14.10 -25.10
CA ILE A 580 1.63 15.17 -24.96
C ILE A 580 1.84 16.27 -26.02
N GLY A 581 3.07 16.47 -26.50
CA GLY A 581 3.46 17.58 -27.35
C GLY A 581 4.25 18.67 -26.62
N LEU A 582 4.66 18.40 -25.38
CA LEU A 582 5.41 19.30 -24.51
C LEU A 582 6.92 19.02 -24.58
N SER A 583 7.73 20.06 -24.38
CA SER A 583 9.19 19.96 -24.27
C SER A 583 9.71 20.90 -23.19
N GLY A 584 10.60 20.42 -22.33
CA GLY A 584 11.17 21.21 -21.24
C GLY A 584 11.65 20.34 -20.07
N GLN A 585 12.17 20.95 -19.02
CA GLN A 585 12.70 20.29 -17.81
C GLN A 585 11.86 20.59 -16.56
N GLU A 586 10.72 21.25 -16.73
CA GLU A 586 9.76 21.55 -15.69
C GLU A 586 9.01 20.28 -15.27
N ASP A 587 8.58 20.27 -14.01
CA ASP A 587 7.69 19.25 -13.45
C ASP A 587 6.32 19.27 -14.14
N LEU A 588 5.64 18.13 -14.15
CA LEU A 588 4.34 17.97 -14.80
C LEU A 588 3.28 17.62 -13.76
N PHE A 589 2.20 18.40 -13.73
CA PHE A 589 1.00 18.10 -12.98
C PHE A 589 0.20 17.03 -13.73
N VAL A 590 -0.09 15.92 -13.06
CA VAL A 590 -0.81 14.79 -13.63
C VAL A 590 -2.07 14.49 -12.83
N LEU A 591 -3.03 13.89 -13.49
CA LEU A 591 -4.24 13.34 -12.89
C LEU A 591 -4.08 11.82 -12.80
N ALA A 592 -4.76 11.21 -11.84
CA ALA A 592 -4.82 9.77 -11.77
C ALA A 592 -6.21 9.28 -11.34
N ASN A 593 -6.54 8.07 -11.79
CA ASN A 593 -7.70 7.36 -11.32
C ASN A 593 -7.33 5.97 -10.79
N VAL A 594 -7.73 5.67 -9.55
CA VAL A 594 -7.61 4.34 -8.94
C VAL A 594 -8.97 3.65 -9.03
N SER A 595 -9.03 2.54 -9.77
CA SER A 595 -10.28 1.81 -10.02
C SER A 595 -10.45 0.66 -9.03
N MET A 596 -10.89 0.96 -7.82
CA MET A 596 -11.17 -0.09 -6.83
C MET A 596 -12.61 -0.61 -6.89
N SER A 597 -13.59 0.27 -7.10
CA SER A 597 -15.00 -0.11 -7.03
C SER A 597 -15.33 -1.29 -7.95
N PRO A 598 -15.83 -2.43 -7.41
CA PRO A 598 -16.17 -3.58 -8.23
C PRO A 598 -17.45 -3.39 -9.05
N PHE A 599 -18.15 -2.26 -8.85
CA PHE A 599 -19.43 -1.92 -9.44
C PHE A 599 -19.33 -0.95 -10.61
N ALA A 600 -18.15 -0.36 -10.85
CA ALA A 600 -17.99 0.73 -11.80
C ALA A 600 -17.90 0.28 -13.28
N VAL A 601 -17.83 -1.02 -13.59
CA VAL A 601 -17.66 -1.53 -14.97
C VAL A 601 -18.64 -0.91 -15.97
N ASN A 602 -19.94 -0.98 -15.69
CA ASN A 602 -20.99 -0.44 -16.55
C ASN A 602 -21.22 1.07 -16.33
N PHE A 603 -20.61 1.63 -15.28
CA PHE A 603 -20.71 3.05 -14.93
C PHE A 603 -19.54 3.86 -15.50
N ALA A 604 -18.48 3.20 -15.99
CA ALA A 604 -17.29 3.84 -16.57
C ALA A 604 -17.60 4.91 -17.64
N PRO A 605 -18.55 4.71 -18.58
CA PRO A 605 -18.90 5.75 -19.54
C PRO A 605 -19.44 7.02 -18.88
N VAL A 606 -20.28 6.89 -17.84
CA VAL A 606 -20.85 8.02 -17.09
C VAL A 606 -19.75 8.82 -16.39
N LEU A 607 -18.73 8.13 -15.87
CA LEU A 607 -17.60 8.75 -15.19
C LEU A 607 -16.70 9.47 -16.20
N ALA A 608 -16.42 8.83 -17.34
CA ALA A 608 -15.63 9.43 -18.42
C ALA A 608 -16.32 10.66 -19.03
N ASP A 609 -17.64 10.62 -19.22
CA ASP A 609 -18.43 11.76 -19.70
C ASP A 609 -18.41 12.91 -18.70
N ALA A 610 -18.57 12.63 -17.40
CA ALA A 610 -18.49 13.64 -16.35
C ALA A 610 -17.12 14.30 -16.27
N PHE A 611 -16.04 13.51 -16.40
CA PHE A 611 -14.69 14.03 -16.50
C PHE A 611 -14.51 14.92 -17.73
N ARG A 612 -14.92 14.43 -18.90
CA ARG A 612 -14.81 15.16 -20.17
C ARG A 612 -15.52 16.51 -20.08
N GLU A 613 -16.78 16.54 -19.61
CA GLU A 613 -17.54 17.78 -19.45
C GLU A 613 -16.77 18.82 -18.63
N ALA A 614 -16.22 18.42 -17.48
CA ALA A 614 -15.43 19.31 -16.64
C ALA A 614 -14.14 19.76 -17.34
N ALA A 615 -13.43 18.85 -18.01
CA ALA A 615 -12.19 19.16 -18.71
C ALA A 615 -12.41 20.10 -19.91
N GLU A 616 -13.44 19.88 -20.73
CA GLU A 616 -13.78 20.76 -21.85
C GLU A 616 -14.21 22.16 -21.42
N GLU A 617 -14.82 22.29 -20.24
CA GLU A 617 -15.11 23.60 -19.67
C GLU A 617 -13.84 24.33 -19.24
N GLU A 618 -12.87 23.64 -18.63
CA GLU A 618 -11.59 24.27 -18.27
C GLU A 618 -10.73 24.60 -19.49
N VAL A 619 -10.80 23.83 -20.58
CA VAL A 619 -10.13 24.16 -21.86
C VAL A 619 -10.63 25.48 -22.46
N LYS A 620 -11.88 25.88 -22.20
CA LYS A 620 -12.47 27.13 -22.73
C LYS A 620 -12.02 28.39 -21.99
N VAL A 621 -11.50 28.25 -20.77
CA VAL A 621 -11.18 29.38 -19.88
C VAL A 621 -9.68 29.65 -19.90
#